data_AF-A0A1I0WAZ2-F1
#
_entry.id   AF-A0A1I0WAZ2-F1
#
_cell.length_a   1.000
_cell.length_b   1.000
_cell.length_c   1.000
_cell.angle_alpha   90.00
_cell.angle_beta   90.00
_cell.angle_gamma   90.00
#
_symmetry.space_group_name_H-M   'P 1'
#
loop_
_entity.id
_entity.type
_entity.pdbx_description
1 polymer ?
#
loop_
_entity_poly.entity_id
_entity_poly.type
_entity_poly.pdbx_seq_one_letter_code
_entity_poly.pdbx_strand_id
1 'polypeptide(L)'
;MIFYGTRSSNLKNGKIKNISCQNCATNTDMNYSVFGKYAHIYWIPFFPIGRTNIVECNNCKSTYDLKNLDESAKEKFKKQQDFNPVKTPIWFFSGLFVIAAITTSVMYYNNKQDDDEKVFIKNPKVGDLYHFKASEGFYSCMKVQKVTKDSVFCLANNMEIDQETGIDDINIDKNYSLKTIWGYSKEELVESMKDEEFIYQIDRN
;
A
#
# COMPACT_ATOMS: atom_id res chain seq x y z
N MET A 1 -12.46 6.04 12.05
CA MET A 1 -11.86 7.39 12.24
C MET A 1 -10.40 7.30 11.85
N ILE A 2 -9.94 8.15 10.92
CA ILE A 2 -8.54 8.13 10.47
C ILE A 2 -7.70 8.98 11.42
N PHE A 3 -6.67 8.40 12.04
CA PHE A 3 -5.75 9.12 12.92
C PHE A 3 -4.56 9.63 12.12
N TYR A 4 -4.51 10.92 11.84
CA TYR A 4 -3.39 11.55 11.11
C TYR A 4 -2.86 12.75 11.88
N GLY A 5 -1.61 13.13 11.61
CA GLY A 5 -1.01 14.27 12.28
C GLY A 5 0.46 14.45 11.95
N THR A 6 1.11 15.33 12.72
CA THR A 6 2.55 15.57 12.62
C THR A 6 3.21 15.25 13.94
N ARG A 7 4.39 14.64 13.87
CA ARG A 7 5.24 14.35 15.03
C ARG A 7 6.66 14.83 14.77
N SER A 8 7.37 15.09 15.86
CA SER A 8 8.78 15.48 15.82
C SER A 8 9.63 14.39 16.47
N SER A 9 10.78 14.07 15.89
CA SER A 9 11.81 13.22 16.50
C SER A 9 13.10 14.02 16.67
N ASN A 10 13.79 13.82 17.79
CA ASN A 10 15.15 14.34 17.93
C ASN A 10 16.05 13.62 16.92
N LEU A 11 16.77 14.39 16.10
CA LEU A 11 17.69 13.86 15.09
C LEU A 11 19.14 13.98 15.54
N LYS A 12 19.46 15.09 16.23
CA LYS A 12 20.84 15.39 16.59
C LYS A 12 20.89 16.41 17.70
N ASN A 13 21.82 16.20 18.62
CA ASN A 13 22.21 17.19 19.62
C ASN A 13 23.69 17.55 19.42
N GLY A 14 24.07 18.75 19.84
CA GLY A 14 25.46 19.18 19.85
C GLY A 14 25.65 20.46 20.62
N LYS A 15 26.83 21.06 20.49
CA LYS A 15 27.20 22.30 21.19
C LYS A 15 27.84 23.28 20.24
N ILE A 16 27.60 24.56 20.47
CA ILE A 16 28.25 25.67 19.79
C ILE A 16 29.00 26.47 20.85
N LYS A 17 30.30 26.67 20.62
CA LYS A 17 31.19 27.26 21.63
C LYS A 17 31.36 28.77 21.47
N ASN A 18 31.61 29.43 22.60
CA ASN A 18 32.00 30.84 22.68
C ASN A 18 31.00 31.77 21.97
N ILE A 19 29.74 31.75 22.39
CA ILE A 19 28.68 32.63 21.89
C ILE A 19 28.17 33.51 23.02
N SER A 20 27.97 34.79 22.74
CA SER A 20 27.31 35.71 23.67
C SER A 20 25.81 35.46 23.67
N CYS A 21 25.23 35.22 24.85
CA CYS A 21 23.79 35.03 24.99
C CYS A 21 23.03 36.37 24.99
N GLN A 22 22.02 36.51 24.13
CA GLN A 22 21.18 37.71 24.05
C GLN A 22 20.41 38.01 25.37
N ASN A 23 20.14 37.00 26.21
CA ASN A 23 19.38 37.20 27.46
C ASN A 23 20.26 37.51 28.68
N CYS A 24 21.42 36.85 28.82
CA CYS A 24 22.29 37.05 30.00
C CYS A 24 23.61 37.78 29.69
N ALA A 25 23.87 38.12 28.42
CA ALA A 25 25.08 38.81 27.94
C ALA A 25 26.42 38.12 28.29
N THR A 26 26.38 36.89 28.81
CA THR A 26 27.59 36.13 29.11
C THR A 26 28.05 35.33 27.89
N ASN A 27 29.36 35.33 27.62
CA ASN A 27 29.97 34.38 26.69
C ASN A 27 29.93 32.99 27.29
N THR A 28 29.20 32.08 26.64
CA THR A 28 29.03 30.71 27.10
C THR A 28 28.91 29.76 25.91
N ASP A 29 28.95 28.47 26.21
CA ASP A 29 28.63 27.44 25.24
C ASP A 29 27.11 27.25 25.21
N MET A 30 26.54 27.04 24.03
CA MET A 30 25.12 26.76 23.87
C MET A 30 24.91 25.35 23.33
N ASN A 31 23.92 24.63 23.85
CA ASN A 31 23.54 23.32 23.33
C ASN A 31 22.52 23.53 22.21
N TYR A 32 22.63 22.79 21.11
CA TYR A 32 21.61 22.79 20.07
C TYR A 32 20.98 21.40 19.95
N SER A 33 19.69 21.38 19.63
CA SER A 33 18.90 20.18 19.36
C SER A 33 18.15 20.36 18.04
N VAL A 34 18.35 19.42 17.12
CA VAL A 34 17.70 19.39 15.82
C VAL A 34 16.59 18.35 15.84
N PHE A 35 15.36 18.80 15.60
CA PHE A 35 14.17 17.96 15.52
C PHE A 35 13.67 17.86 14.09
N GLY A 36 13.43 16.64 13.62
CA GLY A 36 12.83 16.34 12.33
C GLY A 36 11.34 16.13 12.48
N LYS A 37 10.54 16.83 11.68
CA LYS A 37 9.09 16.69 11.62
C LYS A 37 8.69 15.73 10.51
N TYR A 38 7.73 14.86 10.77
CA TYR A 38 7.16 13.94 9.79
C TYR A 38 5.64 13.88 9.88
N ALA A 39 5.01 13.64 8.73
CA ALA A 39 3.59 13.32 8.63
C ALA A 39 3.40 11.85 8.99
N HIS A 40 2.35 11.55 9.75
CA HIS A 40 1.98 10.17 10.02
C HIS A 40 0.49 9.93 9.84
N ILE A 41 0.15 8.69 9.48
CA ILE A 41 -1.21 8.15 9.45
C ILE A 41 -1.18 6.86 10.29
N TYR A 42 -2.12 6.70 11.22
CA TYR A 42 -2.16 5.62 12.21
C TYR A 42 -0.81 5.35 12.88
N TRP A 43 -0.15 6.42 13.34
CA TRP A 43 1.21 6.41 13.94
C TRP A 43 2.36 5.95 13.02
N ILE A 44 2.10 5.59 11.77
CA ILE A 44 3.11 5.24 10.77
C ILE A 44 3.57 6.52 10.06
N PRO A 45 4.87 6.87 10.09
CA PRO A 45 5.41 7.98 9.31
C PRO A 45 5.38 7.73 7.80
N PHE A 46 4.98 8.73 7.03
CA PHE A 46 4.91 8.66 5.58
C PHE A 46 5.99 9.48 4.88
N PHE A 47 6.23 10.72 5.33
CA PHE A 47 7.26 11.57 4.76
C PHE A 47 7.72 12.67 5.74
N PRO A 48 8.98 13.14 5.62
CA PRO A 48 9.46 14.33 6.32
C PRO A 48 8.74 15.58 5.82
N ILE A 49 8.37 16.47 6.74
CA ILE A 49 7.74 17.76 6.41
C ILE A 49 8.70 18.93 6.65
N GLY A 50 9.65 18.77 7.57
CA GLY A 50 10.58 19.85 7.88
C GLY A 50 11.46 19.58 9.08
N ARG A 51 12.15 20.62 9.53
CA ARG A 51 13.06 20.56 10.68
C ARG A 51 12.86 21.79 11.56
N THR A 52 13.14 21.62 12.85
CA THR A 52 13.15 22.69 13.85
C THR A 52 14.45 22.60 14.64
N ASN A 53 15.16 23.72 14.74
CA ASN A 53 16.46 23.79 15.41
C ASN A 53 16.31 24.67 16.64
N ILE A 54 16.43 24.06 17.82
CA ILE A 54 16.32 24.73 19.11
C ILE A 54 17.73 24.84 19.70
N VAL A 55 18.04 26.00 20.26
CA VAL A 55 19.32 26.29 20.92
C VAL A 55 19.06 26.73 22.35
N GLU A 56 19.76 26.14 23.31
CA GLU A 56 19.65 26.41 24.74
C GLU A 56 20.97 26.98 25.27
N CYS A 57 20.88 28.10 25.99
CA CYS A 57 22.01 28.67 26.72
C CYS A 57 22.39 27.81 27.93
N ASN A 58 23.67 27.43 28.10
CA ASN A 58 24.07 26.64 29.26
C ASN A 58 24.05 27.41 30.58
N ASN A 59 24.18 28.74 30.54
CA ASN A 59 24.23 29.58 31.73
C ASN A 59 22.82 29.92 32.26
N CYS A 60 21.98 30.59 31.44
CA CYS A 60 20.66 31.07 31.88
C CYS A 60 19.48 30.20 31.41
N LYS A 61 19.74 29.10 30.69
CA LYS A 61 18.72 28.14 30.22
C LYS A 61 17.64 28.70 29.29
N SER A 62 17.83 29.91 28.75
CA SER A 62 16.95 30.43 27.72
C SER A 62 17.07 29.62 26.43
N THR A 63 15.93 29.32 25.82
CA THR A 63 15.81 28.57 24.57
C THR A 63 15.42 29.49 23.43
N TYR A 64 16.04 29.29 22.26
CA TYR A 64 15.82 30.08 21.06
C TYR A 64 15.62 29.17 19.85
N ASP A 65 14.74 29.57 18.96
CA ASP A 65 14.79 29.08 17.59
C ASP A 65 16.03 29.64 16.90
N LEU A 66 16.74 28.80 16.13
CA LEU A 66 17.94 29.21 15.40
C LEU A 66 17.73 30.46 14.53
N LYS A 67 16.51 30.67 14.02
CA LYS A 67 16.14 31.83 13.21
C LYS A 67 16.25 33.15 13.97
N ASN A 68 16.05 33.13 15.29
CA ASN A 68 16.00 34.30 16.16
C ASN A 68 17.36 34.64 16.79
N LEU A 69 18.39 33.80 16.58
CA LEU A 69 19.74 34.06 17.06
C LEU A 69 20.52 35.04 16.18
N ASP A 70 21.58 35.61 16.76
CA ASP A 70 22.54 36.48 16.06
C ASP A 70 23.24 35.73 14.92
N GLU A 71 23.71 36.50 13.93
CA GLU A 71 24.34 35.97 12.73
C GLU A 71 25.61 35.15 13.01
N SER A 72 26.40 35.56 14.00
CA SER A 72 27.60 34.84 14.46
C SER A 72 27.27 33.44 15.00
N ALA A 73 26.14 33.28 15.68
CA ALA A 73 25.67 31.98 16.17
C ALA A 73 25.16 31.09 15.03
N LYS A 74 24.44 31.69 14.06
CA LYS A 74 23.95 31.00 12.85
C LYS A 74 25.10 30.47 12.00
N GLU A 75 26.16 31.25 11.80
CA GLU A 75 27.35 30.82 11.05
C GLU A 75 28.07 29.65 11.72
N LYS A 76 28.27 29.70 13.04
CA LYS A 76 28.89 28.60 13.79
C LYS A 76 28.04 27.33 13.74
N PHE A 77 26.72 27.46 13.84
CA PHE A 77 25.81 26.33 13.65
C PHE A 77 25.92 25.75 12.25
N LYS A 78 25.94 26.59 11.21
CA LYS A 78 26.08 26.18 9.81
C LYS A 78 27.38 25.41 9.58
N LYS A 79 28.52 25.93 10.07
CA LYS A 79 29.82 25.22 9.99
C LYS A 79 29.77 23.85 10.66
N GLN A 80 29.11 23.74 11.82
CA GLN A 80 28.93 22.46 12.51
C GLN A 80 28.04 21.49 11.72
N GLN A 81 27.03 22.01 11.02
CA GLN A 81 26.14 21.22 10.17
C GLN A 81 26.82 20.81 8.86
N ASP A 82 27.68 21.64 8.28
CA ASP A 82 28.44 21.31 7.08
C ASP A 82 29.45 20.19 7.36
N PHE A 83 30.12 20.25 8.52
CA PHE A 83 31.04 19.19 8.95
C PHE A 83 30.32 17.89 9.30
N ASN A 84 29.15 17.98 9.93
CA ASN A 84 28.38 16.81 10.34
C ASN A 84 26.89 17.05 10.04
N PRO A 85 26.45 16.72 8.81
CA PRO A 85 25.10 17.05 8.34
C PRO A 85 24.04 16.20 9.04
N VAL A 86 22.94 16.85 9.39
CA VAL A 86 21.75 16.16 9.91
C VAL A 86 21.06 15.46 8.75
N LYS A 87 21.01 14.13 8.80
CA LYS A 87 20.30 13.29 7.84
C LYS A 87 18.87 13.06 8.31
N THR A 88 17.95 12.95 7.37
CA THR A 88 16.58 12.52 7.66
C THR A 88 16.58 11.01 7.87
N PRO A 89 16.03 10.49 8.97
CA PRO A 89 15.94 9.05 9.20
C PRO A 89 15.09 8.36 8.13
N ILE A 90 15.54 7.19 7.65
CA ILE A 90 14.83 6.40 6.63
C ILE A 90 13.45 5.96 7.13
N TRP A 91 13.32 5.72 8.44
CA TRP A 91 12.05 5.39 9.08
C TRP A 91 10.94 6.43 8.83
N PHE A 92 11.26 7.70 8.56
CA PHE A 92 10.25 8.71 8.22
C PHE A 92 9.44 8.35 6.96
N PHE A 93 9.94 7.43 6.14
CA PHE A 93 9.30 6.95 4.91
C PHE A 93 8.67 5.56 5.06
N SER A 94 8.52 5.03 6.28
CA SER A 94 8.00 3.67 6.51
C SER A 94 6.66 3.39 5.84
N GLY A 95 5.74 4.37 5.82
CA GLY A 95 4.43 4.25 5.18
C GLY A 95 4.52 4.05 3.67
N LEU A 96 5.51 4.65 3.00
CA LEU A 96 5.73 4.42 1.57
C LEU A 96 6.23 2.99 1.30
N PHE A 97 7.09 2.46 2.17
CA PHE A 97 7.52 1.06 2.05
C PHE A 97 6.36 0.09 2.24
N VAL A 98 5.46 0.37 3.17
CA VAL A 98 4.23 -0.43 3.38
C VAL A 98 3.33 -0.38 2.14
N ILE A 99 3.09 0.80 1.58
CA ILE A 99 2.30 0.93 0.34
C ILE A 99 2.96 0.16 -0.80
N ALA A 100 4.27 0.34 -1.00
CA ALA A 100 5.00 -0.35 -2.04
C ALA A 100 4.86 -1.88 -1.90
N ALA A 101 5.04 -2.42 -0.69
CA ALA A 101 4.89 -3.84 -0.42
C ALA A 101 3.48 -4.37 -0.70
N ILE A 102 2.43 -3.60 -0.35
CA ILE A 102 1.05 -3.98 -0.66
C ILE A 102 0.82 -3.99 -2.16
N THR A 103 1.24 -2.93 -2.87
CA THR A 103 1.06 -2.83 -4.32
C THR A 103 1.79 -3.93 -5.09
N THR A 104 3.02 -4.26 -4.71
CA THR A 104 3.78 -5.34 -5.35
C THR A 104 3.18 -6.71 -5.05
N SER A 105 2.65 -6.91 -3.85
CA SER A 105 1.96 -8.15 -3.48
C SER A 105 0.69 -8.33 -4.32
N VAL A 106 -0.16 -7.30 -4.43
CA VAL A 106 -1.36 -7.33 -5.27
C VAL A 106 -1.00 -7.63 -6.73
N MET A 107 -0.02 -6.94 -7.29
CA MET A 107 0.44 -7.21 -8.67
C MET A 107 0.94 -8.64 -8.84
N TYR A 108 1.67 -9.17 -7.85
CA TYR A 108 2.15 -10.54 -7.88
C TYR A 108 1.00 -11.56 -7.85
N TYR A 109 0.01 -11.37 -6.98
CA TYR A 109 -1.16 -12.25 -6.90
C TYR A 109 -1.98 -12.21 -8.19
N ASN A 110 -2.22 -11.03 -8.77
CA ASN A 110 -2.95 -10.90 -10.03
C ASN A 110 -2.23 -11.62 -11.19
N ASN A 111 -0.93 -11.38 -11.37
CA ASN A 111 -0.16 -12.06 -12.42
C ASN A 111 -0.16 -13.59 -12.24
N LYS A 112 -0.07 -14.05 -10.98
CA LYS A 112 -0.14 -15.46 -10.67
C LYS A 112 -1.51 -16.05 -11.02
N GLN A 113 -2.58 -15.34 -10.72
CA GLN A 113 -3.94 -15.74 -11.08
C GLN A 113 -4.08 -15.88 -12.60
N ASP A 114 -3.66 -14.89 -13.38
CA ASP A 114 -3.70 -14.95 -14.85
C ASP A 114 -2.97 -16.18 -15.42
N ASP A 115 -1.83 -16.53 -14.83
CA ASP A 115 -1.05 -17.70 -15.23
C ASP A 115 -1.73 -19.01 -14.84
N ASP A 116 -2.32 -19.09 -13.64
CA ASP A 116 -3.08 -20.24 -13.17
C ASP A 116 -4.33 -20.46 -14.03
N GLU A 117 -5.07 -19.40 -14.38
CA GLU A 117 -6.28 -19.48 -15.22
C GLU A 117 -5.99 -20.01 -16.64
N LYS A 118 -4.87 -19.57 -17.26
CA LYS A 118 -4.39 -20.13 -18.55
C LYS A 118 -4.11 -21.63 -18.48
N VAL A 119 -3.74 -22.15 -17.31
CA VAL A 119 -3.54 -23.59 -17.08
C VAL A 119 -4.87 -24.28 -16.81
N PHE A 120 -5.78 -23.62 -16.09
CA PHE A 120 -7.08 -24.17 -15.71
C PHE A 120 -8.00 -24.34 -16.91
N ILE A 121 -8.07 -23.35 -17.81
CA ILE A 121 -8.90 -23.43 -19.01
C ILE A 121 -8.47 -24.55 -19.96
N LYS A 122 -7.16 -24.84 -20.03
CA LYS A 122 -6.60 -25.93 -20.85
C LYS A 122 -6.83 -27.30 -20.22
N ASN A 123 -6.93 -27.35 -18.90
CA ASN A 123 -7.07 -28.58 -18.13
C ASN A 123 -8.25 -28.47 -17.15
N PRO A 124 -9.49 -28.43 -17.66
CA PRO A 124 -10.68 -28.30 -16.84
C PRO A 124 -10.83 -29.50 -15.91
N LYS A 125 -11.25 -29.26 -14.67
CA LYS A 125 -11.48 -30.28 -13.64
C LYS A 125 -12.87 -30.14 -13.03
N VAL A 126 -13.41 -31.25 -12.56
CA VAL A 126 -14.66 -31.25 -11.79
C VAL A 126 -14.46 -30.40 -10.54
N GLY A 127 -15.34 -29.44 -10.32
CA GLY A 127 -15.27 -28.48 -9.22
C GLY A 127 -14.76 -27.10 -9.60
N ASP A 128 -14.18 -26.90 -10.79
CA ASP A 128 -13.81 -25.56 -11.26
C ASP A 128 -15.03 -24.64 -11.33
N LEU A 129 -14.84 -23.37 -10.98
CA LEU A 129 -15.85 -22.33 -11.04
C LEU A 129 -15.47 -21.31 -12.12
N TYR A 130 -16.30 -21.18 -13.15
CA TYR A 130 -16.09 -20.22 -14.24
C TYR A 130 -16.99 -19.02 -14.02
N HIS A 131 -16.39 -17.84 -13.98
CA HIS A 131 -17.11 -16.57 -13.90
C HIS A 131 -17.31 -16.06 -15.32
N PHE A 132 -18.54 -15.68 -15.65
CA PHE A 132 -18.88 -15.29 -17.00
C PHE A 132 -19.81 -14.07 -17.06
N LYS A 133 -19.73 -13.35 -18.18
CA LYS A 133 -20.58 -12.21 -18.50
C LYS A 133 -21.93 -12.72 -19.00
N ALA A 134 -22.98 -12.39 -18.27
CA ALA A 134 -24.37 -12.68 -18.63
C ALA A 134 -24.92 -11.59 -19.56
N SER A 135 -26.21 -11.68 -19.90
CA SER A 135 -26.84 -10.70 -20.79
C SER A 135 -26.95 -9.33 -20.12
N GLU A 136 -27.02 -8.26 -20.93
CA GLU A 136 -27.29 -6.88 -20.45
C GLU A 136 -26.26 -6.32 -19.45
N GLY A 137 -25.03 -6.86 -19.42
CA GLY A 137 -23.95 -6.37 -18.56
C GLY A 137 -23.97 -6.93 -17.13
N PHE A 138 -24.80 -7.94 -16.87
CA PHE A 138 -24.75 -8.70 -15.63
C PHE A 138 -23.66 -9.79 -15.67
N TYR A 139 -23.41 -10.39 -14.50
CA TYR A 139 -22.40 -11.41 -14.28
C TYR A 139 -23.01 -12.61 -13.58
N SER A 140 -22.48 -13.80 -13.88
CA SER A 140 -22.87 -15.03 -13.20
C SER A 140 -21.70 -16.01 -13.18
N CYS A 141 -21.94 -17.19 -12.62
CA CYS A 141 -20.92 -18.24 -12.53
C CYS A 141 -21.48 -19.62 -12.85
N MET A 142 -20.61 -20.54 -13.28
CA MET A 142 -20.98 -21.92 -13.55
C MET A 142 -19.94 -22.88 -12.97
N LYS A 143 -20.39 -24.00 -12.42
CA LYS A 143 -19.53 -24.99 -11.77
C LYS A 143 -19.35 -26.23 -12.65
N VAL A 144 -18.13 -26.66 -12.89
CA VAL A 144 -17.83 -27.84 -13.70
C VAL A 144 -18.28 -29.10 -12.96
N GLN A 145 -19.23 -29.82 -13.54
CA GLN A 145 -19.81 -31.04 -12.96
C GLN A 145 -19.16 -32.30 -13.53
N LYS A 146 -18.80 -32.28 -14.82
CA LYS A 146 -18.23 -33.44 -15.51
C LYS A 146 -17.30 -33.02 -16.64
N VAL A 147 -16.14 -33.67 -16.72
CA VAL A 147 -15.17 -33.50 -17.80
C VAL A 147 -15.04 -34.82 -18.54
N THR A 148 -15.17 -34.79 -19.86
CA THR A 148 -14.91 -35.93 -20.76
C THR A 148 -13.62 -35.70 -21.55
N LYS A 149 -13.36 -36.54 -22.55
CA LYS A 149 -12.17 -36.41 -23.40
C LYS A 149 -12.13 -35.05 -24.10
N ASP A 150 -13.26 -34.63 -24.67
CA ASP A 150 -13.32 -33.47 -25.57
C ASP A 150 -14.34 -32.41 -25.10
N SER A 151 -15.12 -32.69 -24.05
CA SER A 151 -16.20 -31.79 -23.58
C SER A 151 -16.20 -31.59 -22.07
N VAL A 152 -16.78 -30.48 -21.65
CA VAL A 152 -16.97 -30.06 -20.26
C VAL A 152 -18.44 -29.75 -20.06
N PHE A 153 -19.03 -30.27 -18.99
CA PHE A 153 -20.42 -30.03 -18.60
C PHE A 153 -20.44 -29.22 -17.31
N CYS A 154 -21.07 -28.05 -17.36
CA CYS A 154 -21.15 -27.08 -16.29
C CYS A 154 -22.60 -26.93 -15.80
N LEU A 155 -22.77 -26.77 -14.50
CA LEU A 155 -24.02 -26.34 -13.88
C LEU A 155 -24.02 -24.81 -13.83
N ALA A 156 -24.94 -24.19 -14.56
CA ALA A 156 -25.10 -22.74 -14.54
C ALA A 156 -25.83 -22.30 -13.25
N ASN A 157 -25.39 -21.18 -12.69
CA ASN A 157 -26.10 -20.51 -11.62
C ASN A 157 -27.38 -19.86 -12.19
N ASN A 158 -28.50 -19.99 -11.48
CA ASN A 158 -29.78 -19.39 -11.90
C ASN A 158 -29.93 -17.92 -11.47
N MET A 159 -28.93 -17.37 -10.80
CA MET A 159 -28.87 -15.98 -10.36
C MET A 159 -27.81 -15.21 -11.16
N GLU A 160 -28.01 -13.91 -11.27
CA GLU A 160 -27.09 -12.97 -11.89
C GLU A 160 -26.86 -11.80 -10.93
N ILE A 161 -25.72 -11.13 -11.04
CA ILE A 161 -25.33 -9.98 -10.25
C ILE A 161 -24.79 -8.86 -11.14
N ASP A 162 -24.87 -7.61 -10.67
CA ASP A 162 -24.45 -6.41 -11.40
C ASP A 162 -22.94 -6.14 -11.33
N GLN A 163 -22.19 -6.84 -10.48
CA GLN A 163 -20.75 -6.64 -10.28
C GLN A 163 -19.97 -7.95 -10.20
N GLU A 164 -18.82 -8.01 -10.89
CA GLU A 164 -17.88 -9.14 -10.88
C GLU A 164 -17.43 -9.52 -9.46
N THR A 165 -17.17 -8.52 -8.62
CA THR A 165 -16.70 -8.73 -7.23
C THR A 165 -17.75 -9.35 -6.31
N GLY A 166 -19.01 -9.44 -6.74
CA GLY A 166 -20.11 -9.99 -5.95
C GLY A 166 -20.47 -11.44 -6.26
N ILE A 167 -19.73 -12.12 -7.16
CA ILE A 167 -20.04 -13.51 -7.55
C ILE A 167 -20.16 -14.46 -6.35
N ASP A 168 -19.36 -14.26 -5.31
CA ASP A 168 -19.40 -15.06 -4.08
C ASP A 168 -20.77 -15.01 -3.37
N ASP A 169 -21.51 -13.90 -3.48
CA ASP A 169 -22.84 -13.76 -2.87
C ASP A 169 -23.88 -14.67 -3.54
N ILE A 170 -23.70 -14.97 -4.83
CA ILE A 170 -24.58 -15.86 -5.60
C ILE A 170 -24.05 -17.28 -5.74
N ASN A 171 -22.77 -17.53 -5.44
CA ASN A 171 -22.11 -18.85 -5.46
C ASN A 171 -22.55 -19.71 -4.26
N ILE A 172 -23.83 -20.07 -4.23
CA ILE A 172 -24.44 -20.89 -3.19
C ILE A 172 -25.02 -22.12 -3.86
N ASP A 173 -24.79 -23.31 -3.29
CA ASP A 173 -25.22 -24.59 -3.89
C ASP A 173 -26.71 -24.64 -4.27
N LYS A 174 -27.58 -23.94 -3.53
CA LYS A 174 -29.01 -23.83 -3.81
C LYS A 174 -29.35 -23.14 -5.13
N ASN A 175 -28.46 -22.27 -5.62
CA ASN A 175 -28.67 -21.48 -6.83
C ASN A 175 -28.29 -22.27 -8.10
N TYR A 176 -27.65 -23.44 -7.95
CA TYR A 176 -27.35 -24.35 -9.05
C TYR A 176 -28.47 -25.38 -9.21
N SER A 177 -28.94 -25.58 -10.45
CA SER A 177 -29.99 -26.56 -10.76
C SER A 177 -29.43 -27.66 -11.65
N LEU A 178 -29.65 -28.93 -11.28
CA LEU A 178 -29.34 -30.09 -12.11
C LEU A 178 -30.12 -30.13 -13.43
N LYS A 179 -31.13 -29.27 -13.61
CA LYS A 179 -31.87 -29.12 -14.87
C LYS A 179 -31.17 -28.17 -15.86
N THR A 180 -30.27 -27.31 -15.38
CA THR A 180 -29.58 -26.29 -16.19
C THR A 180 -28.12 -26.69 -16.38
N ILE A 181 -27.89 -27.71 -17.21
CA ILE A 181 -26.55 -28.17 -17.57
C ILE A 181 -26.19 -27.60 -18.94
N TRP A 182 -25.06 -26.90 -19.01
CA TRP A 182 -24.48 -26.43 -20.27
C TRP A 182 -23.28 -27.30 -20.64
N GLY A 183 -23.18 -27.66 -21.91
CA GLY A 183 -22.08 -28.46 -22.44
C GLY A 183 -21.26 -27.63 -23.41
N TYR A 184 -19.94 -27.63 -23.22
CA TYR A 184 -18.97 -26.95 -24.07
C TYR A 184 -17.90 -27.94 -24.52
N SER A 185 -17.38 -27.79 -25.73
CA SER A 185 -16.10 -28.38 -26.11
C SER A 185 -14.96 -27.68 -25.37
N LYS A 186 -13.82 -28.35 -25.24
CA LYS A 186 -12.62 -27.73 -24.64
C LYS A 186 -12.12 -26.56 -25.48
N GLU A 187 -12.25 -26.66 -26.80
CA GLU A 187 -11.89 -25.61 -27.74
C GLU A 187 -12.78 -24.37 -27.55
N GLU A 188 -14.10 -24.54 -27.44
CA GLU A 188 -15.04 -23.43 -27.17
C GLU A 188 -14.73 -22.74 -25.84
N LEU A 189 -14.39 -23.49 -24.79
CA LEU A 189 -14.01 -22.89 -23.51
C LEU A 189 -12.76 -22.03 -23.63
N VAL A 190 -11.72 -22.55 -24.28
CA VAL A 190 -10.48 -21.79 -24.52
C VAL A 190 -10.74 -20.54 -25.36
N GLU A 191 -11.62 -20.62 -26.36
CA GLU A 191 -12.02 -19.48 -27.17
C GLU A 191 -12.84 -18.46 -26.39
N SER A 192 -13.75 -18.91 -25.53
CA SER A 192 -14.60 -18.05 -24.70
C SER A 192 -13.86 -17.22 -23.66
N MET A 193 -12.63 -17.64 -23.32
CA MET A 193 -11.71 -16.91 -22.44
C MET A 193 -10.76 -16.00 -23.23
N LYS A 194 -10.64 -16.17 -24.55
CA LYS A 194 -9.87 -15.20 -25.36
C LYS A 194 -10.60 -13.87 -25.31
N ASP A 195 -9.84 -12.81 -25.04
CA ASP A 195 -10.33 -11.44 -24.93
C ASP A 195 -11.41 -11.24 -23.84
N GLU A 196 -11.56 -12.19 -22.91
CA GLU A 196 -12.52 -12.17 -21.80
C GLU A 196 -13.96 -11.85 -22.24
N GLU A 197 -14.34 -12.27 -23.47
CA GLU A 197 -15.66 -11.93 -24.03
C GLU A 197 -16.80 -12.60 -23.24
N PHE A 198 -16.60 -13.84 -22.81
CA PHE A 198 -17.58 -14.59 -22.05
C PHE A 198 -17.05 -14.99 -20.68
N ILE A 199 -15.98 -15.79 -20.60
CA ILE A 199 -15.35 -16.19 -19.34
C ILE A 199 -14.23 -15.20 -19.02
N TYR A 200 -14.26 -14.63 -17.82
CA TYR A 200 -13.27 -13.63 -17.39
C TYR A 200 -12.44 -14.05 -16.17
N GLN A 201 -12.86 -15.10 -15.44
CA GLN A 201 -12.10 -15.61 -14.29
C GLN A 201 -12.42 -17.09 -14.05
N ILE A 202 -11.44 -17.82 -13.52
CA ILE A 202 -11.57 -19.24 -13.17
C ILE A 202 -11.02 -19.51 -11.78
N ASP A 203 -11.90 -19.90 -10.87
CA ASP A 203 -11.51 -20.30 -9.52
C ASP A 203 -11.44 -21.82 -9.39
N ARG A 204 -10.35 -22.30 -8.80
CA ARG A 204 -10.13 -23.71 -8.48
C ARG A 204 -9.67 -23.84 -7.03
N ASN A 205 -10.53 -24.43 -6.20
CA ASN A 205 -10.23 -24.80 -4.81
C ASN A 205 -9.40 -26.09 -4.71
#